data_AF-A0A251U857-F1
#
_entry.id   AF-A0A251U857-F1
#
_cell.length_a   1.000
_cell.length_b   1.000
_cell.length_c   1.000
_cell.angle_alpha   90.00
_cell.angle_beta   90.00
_cell.angle_gamma   90.00
#
_symmetry.space_group_name_H-M   'P 1'
#
loop_
_entity.id
_entity.type
_entity.pdbx_description
1 polymer ?
#
loop_
_entity_poly.entity_id
_entity_poly.type
_entity_poly.pdbx_seq_one_letter_code
_entity_poly.pdbx_strand_id
1 'polypeptide(L)'
;MASYSTTMILLSVLFSGLLYANGRAVDLVSTLTQQSQFDFFTLALQWPATFCSTHENKCCPENGCCAGEHSQSPPGFTIHGLWPDYKNGSWPSCCEGAAYDESKIAPLLDAMHKYWPILSCNDISSCNNKTNSFWADQWEQHGTCSTSVTGDQYGYFLTALELYLKYNVTEVLLQAKVKPSNSNTYPSAVLISAIENAFHAKPQLDCKNGDVIKEVRLCFTKDLQPRECVEPTSCPANVRLPKFAFLEGATKTEDWLLSAVKTVV
;
A
#
# COMPACT_ATOMS: atom_id res chain seq x y z
N MET A 1 -57.11 -24.02 -57.61
CA MET A 1 -57.73 -25.28 -57.13
C MET A 1 -57.02 -25.64 -55.83
N ALA A 2 -57.25 -24.95 -54.70
CA ALA A 2 -58.40 -25.00 -53.80
C ALA A 2 -58.68 -26.43 -53.28
N SER A 3 -58.18 -26.72 -52.07
CA SER A 3 -58.78 -27.69 -51.16
C SER A 3 -58.60 -27.18 -49.73
N TYR A 4 -59.70 -26.77 -49.13
CA TYR A 4 -59.84 -26.51 -47.70
C TYR A 4 -60.63 -27.68 -47.12
N SER A 5 -60.20 -28.24 -45.99
CA SER A 5 -61.04 -29.11 -45.17
C SER A 5 -61.06 -28.63 -43.73
N THR A 6 -62.28 -28.30 -43.34
CA THR A 6 -62.86 -27.75 -42.12
C THR A 6 -62.58 -28.56 -40.85
N THR A 7 -62.21 -27.89 -39.76
CA THR A 7 -62.83 -28.14 -38.44
C THR A 7 -62.98 -26.81 -37.70
N MET A 8 -64.08 -26.73 -36.95
CA MET A 8 -64.83 -25.55 -36.59
C MET A 8 -64.59 -25.10 -35.14
N ILE A 9 -64.81 -23.80 -34.91
CA ILE A 9 -65.45 -23.18 -33.72
C ILE A 9 -64.57 -22.87 -32.49
N LEU A 10 -64.38 -21.54 -32.33
CA LEU A 10 -64.44 -20.68 -31.15
C LEU A 10 -64.22 -21.30 -29.76
N LEU A 11 -63.27 -20.70 -29.03
CA LEU A 11 -63.54 -20.13 -27.70
C LEU A 11 -62.50 -19.05 -27.37
N SER A 12 -62.85 -17.81 -27.69
CA SER A 12 -62.22 -16.61 -27.16
C SER A 12 -62.96 -16.19 -25.89
N VAL A 13 -62.47 -16.59 -24.72
CA VAL A 13 -62.73 -15.87 -23.46
C VAL A 13 -61.46 -15.92 -22.59
N LEU A 14 -60.75 -14.79 -22.61
CA LEU A 14 -60.03 -14.14 -21.51
C LEU A 14 -59.80 -15.00 -20.25
N PHE A 15 -58.55 -15.41 -20.05
CA PHE A 15 -57.96 -15.42 -18.71
C PHE A 15 -56.76 -14.47 -18.71
N SER A 16 -57.02 -13.27 -18.20
CA SER A 16 -55.99 -12.36 -17.71
C SER A 16 -55.11 -13.12 -16.71
N GLY A 17 -53.83 -13.27 -17.02
CA GLY A 17 -52.91 -13.93 -16.09
C GLY A 17 -51.50 -14.03 -16.63
N LEU A 18 -50.57 -13.40 -15.92
CA LEU A 18 -49.11 -13.44 -16.07
C LEU A 18 -48.47 -12.59 -17.17
N LEU A 19 -48.54 -11.28 -16.96
CA LEU A 19 -47.30 -10.49 -16.96
C LEU A 19 -46.39 -11.00 -15.83
N TYR A 20 -45.08 -10.86 -16.00
CA TYR A 20 -44.01 -11.15 -15.03
C TYR A 20 -43.51 -12.60 -14.97
N ALA A 21 -42.71 -12.98 -15.95
CA ALA A 21 -41.69 -14.01 -15.77
C ALA A 21 -40.30 -13.43 -16.03
N ASN A 22 -39.64 -13.08 -14.93
CA ASN A 22 -38.20 -13.14 -14.69
C ASN A 22 -37.29 -12.08 -15.30
N GLY A 23 -37.47 -10.84 -14.86
CA GLY A 23 -36.36 -9.89 -14.66
C GLY A 23 -35.41 -10.26 -13.50
N ARG A 24 -35.16 -11.56 -13.26
CA ARG A 24 -34.36 -12.05 -12.11
C ARG A 24 -32.97 -12.56 -12.48
N ALA A 25 -32.58 -12.48 -13.75
CA ALA A 25 -31.24 -12.88 -14.20
C ALA A 25 -30.23 -11.72 -14.26
N VAL A 26 -30.68 -10.47 -14.20
CA VAL A 26 -29.80 -9.29 -14.31
C VAL A 26 -29.31 -8.80 -12.93
N ASP A 27 -30.05 -9.08 -11.87
CA ASP A 27 -29.71 -8.62 -10.52
C ASP A 27 -28.64 -9.48 -9.82
N LEU A 28 -28.52 -10.77 -10.16
CA LEU A 28 -27.52 -11.67 -9.56
C LEU A 28 -26.10 -11.39 -10.08
N VAL A 29 -25.98 -10.94 -11.33
CA VAL A 29 -24.69 -10.54 -11.91
C VAL A 29 -24.25 -9.19 -11.32
N SER A 30 -25.19 -8.27 -11.10
CA SER A 30 -24.90 -6.96 -10.49
C SER A 30 -24.44 -7.07 -9.03
N THR A 31 -24.91 -8.08 -8.28
CA THR A 31 -24.50 -8.29 -6.88
C THR A 31 -23.13 -8.98 -6.75
N LEU A 32 -22.69 -9.75 -7.76
CA LEU A 32 -21.36 -10.36 -7.78
C LEU A 32 -20.26 -9.43 -8.31
N THR A 33 -20.62 -8.38 -9.07
CA THR A 33 -19.66 -7.38 -9.58
C THR A 33 -19.47 -6.18 -8.66
N GLN A 34 -20.17 -6.13 -7.52
CA GLN A 34 -20.11 -5.02 -6.57
C GLN A 34 -19.01 -5.19 -5.50
N GLN A 35 -17.97 -5.97 -5.80
CA GLN A 35 -16.72 -5.83 -5.07
C GLN A 35 -16.02 -4.56 -5.58
N SER A 36 -16.34 -3.46 -4.89
CA SER A 36 -15.85 -2.08 -5.06
C SER A 36 -14.76 -1.88 -6.12
N GLN A 37 -15.15 -1.39 -7.30
CA GLN A 37 -14.20 -0.82 -8.23
C GLN A 37 -13.61 0.45 -7.60
N PHE A 38 -12.45 0.35 -6.97
CA PHE A 38 -11.62 1.52 -6.61
C PHE A 38 -11.26 2.33 -7.86
N ASP A 39 -10.66 3.52 -7.74
CA ASP A 39 -10.31 4.35 -8.90
C ASP A 39 -8.82 4.30 -9.26
N PHE A 40 -7.95 4.24 -8.26
CA PHE A 40 -6.50 4.29 -8.42
C PHE A 40 -5.78 3.67 -7.22
N PHE A 41 -4.48 3.44 -7.33
CA PHE A 41 -3.64 3.03 -6.22
C PHE A 41 -2.87 4.20 -5.64
N THR A 42 -2.70 4.23 -4.33
CA THR A 42 -1.70 5.03 -3.63
C THR A 42 -0.63 4.10 -3.06
N LEU A 43 0.61 4.22 -3.53
CA LEU A 43 1.76 3.63 -2.86
C LEU A 43 2.26 4.61 -1.78
N ALA A 44 1.98 4.28 -0.53
CA ALA A 44 2.45 5.04 0.62
C ALA A 44 3.84 4.55 1.04
N LEU A 45 4.81 5.47 1.03
CA LEU A 45 6.18 5.24 1.44
C LEU A 45 6.48 6.01 2.71
N GLN A 46 6.75 5.31 3.80
CA GLN A 46 7.06 5.91 5.10
C GLN A 46 8.56 6.15 5.28
N TRP A 47 8.91 7.18 6.06
CA TRP A 47 10.28 7.45 6.46
C TRP A 47 10.56 6.81 7.84
N PRO A 48 11.37 5.74 7.92
CA PRO A 48 11.55 4.99 9.17
C PRO A 48 12.07 5.84 10.33
N ALA A 49 12.95 6.82 10.08
CA ALA A 49 13.45 7.67 11.17
C ALA A 49 12.34 8.50 11.83
N THR A 50 11.37 8.97 11.05
CA THR A 50 10.21 9.71 11.57
C THR A 50 9.25 8.78 12.30
N PHE A 51 9.05 7.57 11.77
CA PHE A 51 8.21 6.57 12.44
C PHE A 51 8.84 6.17 13.79
N CYS A 52 10.05 5.65 13.76
CA CYS A 52 10.74 5.08 14.92
C CYS A 52 11.01 6.09 16.04
N SER A 53 11.25 7.37 15.73
CA SER A 53 11.45 8.40 16.76
C SER A 53 10.21 8.75 17.58
N THR A 54 9.03 8.25 17.17
CA THR A 54 7.74 8.66 17.75
C THR A 54 6.93 7.52 18.36
N HIS A 55 7.37 6.28 18.18
CA HIS A 55 6.70 5.11 18.74
C HIS A 55 7.43 4.65 19.99
N GLU A 56 6.72 3.90 20.85
CA GLU A 56 7.28 3.34 22.09
C GLU A 56 8.63 2.68 21.82
N ASN A 57 9.61 2.90 22.70
CA ASN A 57 10.97 2.35 22.62
C ASN A 57 10.99 0.82 22.87
N LYS A 58 9.99 0.10 22.35
CA LYS A 58 9.80 -1.34 22.54
C LYS A 58 10.36 -2.06 21.32
N CYS A 59 11.31 -2.95 21.59
CA CYS A 59 11.86 -3.85 20.59
C CYS A 59 11.17 -5.22 20.62
N CYS A 60 11.04 -5.80 19.44
CA CYS A 60 10.58 -7.16 19.18
C CYS A 60 11.33 -7.67 17.94
N PRO A 61 11.38 -9.00 17.71
CA PRO A 61 12.29 -9.59 16.73
C PRO A 61 12.21 -9.02 15.31
N GLU A 62 11.02 -8.61 14.86
CA GLU A 62 10.78 -8.12 13.48
C GLU A 62 10.78 -6.59 13.37
N ASN A 63 11.00 -5.86 14.48
CA ASN A 63 10.91 -4.40 14.47
C ASN A 63 12.16 -3.75 13.84
N GLY A 64 12.00 -3.21 12.64
CA GLY A 64 13.03 -2.47 11.90
C GLY A 64 13.53 -1.19 12.56
N CYS A 65 12.90 -0.71 13.65
CA CYS A 65 13.41 0.38 14.49
C CYS A 65 14.54 -0.06 15.43
N CYS A 66 14.71 -1.36 15.66
CA CYS A 66 15.61 -1.90 16.68
C CYS A 66 16.85 -2.54 16.06
N ALA A 67 17.99 -2.35 16.73
CA ALA A 67 19.20 -3.09 16.39
C ALA A 67 19.07 -4.55 16.86
N GLY A 68 19.70 -5.46 16.15
CA GLY A 68 19.60 -6.90 16.34
C GLY A 68 20.58 -7.60 15.41
N GLU A 69 20.83 -8.90 15.64
CA GLU A 69 21.83 -9.68 14.90
C GLU A 69 21.59 -9.71 13.37
N HIS A 70 20.34 -9.50 12.96
CA HIS A 70 19.93 -9.43 11.56
C HIS A 70 19.33 -8.08 11.16
N SER A 71 19.40 -7.06 12.02
CA SER A 71 18.82 -5.75 11.74
C SER A 71 19.64 -5.00 10.70
N GLN A 72 19.03 -4.79 9.53
CA GLN A 72 19.59 -3.94 8.49
C GLN A 72 19.02 -2.53 8.66
N SER A 73 19.89 -1.51 8.59
CA SER A 73 19.39 -0.13 8.50
C SER A 73 18.51 0.01 7.25
N PRO A 74 17.33 0.66 7.36
CA PRO A 74 16.46 0.81 6.21
C PRO A 74 17.17 1.53 5.05
N PRO A 75 16.89 1.16 3.80
CA PRO A 75 17.55 1.74 2.62
C PRO A 75 17.16 3.20 2.34
N GLY A 76 16.32 3.81 3.18
CA GLY A 76 15.68 5.10 3.00
C GLY A 76 14.20 4.99 3.31
N PHE A 77 13.35 5.49 2.40
CA PHE A 77 11.91 5.23 2.46
C PHE A 77 11.63 3.74 2.36
N THR A 78 10.64 3.28 3.12
CA THR A 78 10.12 1.92 3.05
C THR A 78 8.63 1.93 2.73
N ILE A 79 8.10 0.83 2.21
CA ILE A 79 6.68 0.70 1.93
C ILE A 79 5.91 0.71 3.27
N HIS A 80 4.85 1.52 3.31
CA HIS A 80 3.78 1.41 4.30
C HIS A 80 2.66 0.57 3.70
N GLY A 81 2.17 0.91 2.50
CA GLY A 81 1.19 0.09 1.81
C GLY A 81 0.87 0.52 0.39
N LEU A 82 0.10 -0.33 -0.30
CA LEU A 82 -0.45 -0.09 -1.62
C LEU A 82 -1.98 -0.06 -1.49
N TRP A 83 -2.58 1.11 -1.57
CA TRP A 83 -3.97 1.31 -1.17
C TRP A 83 -4.85 1.59 -2.39
N PRO A 84 -5.88 0.78 -2.64
CA PRO A 84 -6.94 1.14 -3.58
C PRO A 84 -7.73 2.33 -3.03
N ASP A 85 -7.82 3.43 -3.77
CA ASP A 85 -8.47 4.67 -3.34
C ASP A 85 -9.53 5.13 -4.36
N TYR A 86 -10.47 5.95 -3.90
CA TYR A 86 -11.45 6.63 -4.74
C TYR A 86 -11.07 8.10 -4.97
N LYS A 87 -11.52 8.67 -6.10
CA LYS A 87 -11.27 10.07 -6.47
C LYS A 87 -11.90 11.10 -5.53
N ASN A 88 -12.80 10.68 -4.64
CA ASN A 88 -13.44 11.55 -3.65
C ASN A 88 -12.65 11.63 -2.32
N GLY A 89 -11.49 10.96 -2.22
CA GLY A 89 -10.65 10.93 -1.02
C GLY A 89 -10.97 9.80 -0.02
N SER A 90 -12.07 9.06 -0.23
CA SER A 90 -12.37 7.83 0.51
C SER A 90 -11.71 6.59 -0.12
N TRP A 91 -11.78 5.45 0.54
CA TRP A 91 -11.25 4.18 0.04
C TRP A 91 -12.16 2.99 0.41
N PRO A 92 -12.19 1.91 -0.40
CA PRO A 92 -12.74 0.63 0.04
C PRO A 92 -11.83 0.01 1.11
N SER A 93 -12.40 -0.69 2.08
CA SER A 93 -11.65 -1.38 3.12
C SER A 93 -12.30 -2.71 3.52
N CYS A 94 -11.48 -3.65 3.98
CA CYS A 94 -11.90 -4.96 4.49
C CYS A 94 -12.84 -5.70 3.53
N CYS A 95 -12.50 -5.72 2.23
CA CYS A 95 -13.31 -6.36 1.20
C CYS A 95 -13.28 -7.89 1.33
N GLU A 96 -14.26 -8.57 0.75
CA GLU A 96 -14.29 -10.03 0.75
C GLU A 96 -13.08 -10.62 0.02
N GLY A 97 -12.40 -11.59 0.62
CA GLY A 97 -11.19 -12.18 0.03
C GLY A 97 -10.63 -13.31 0.87
N ALA A 98 -9.60 -13.98 0.34
CA ALA A 98 -8.86 -14.97 1.12
C ALA A 98 -8.18 -14.30 2.33
N ALA A 99 -8.19 -14.99 3.47
CA ALA A 99 -7.41 -14.57 4.64
C ALA A 99 -5.91 -14.54 4.33
N TYR A 100 -5.14 -13.76 5.09
CA TYR A 100 -3.70 -13.70 4.92
C TYR A 100 -3.04 -15.07 5.17
N ASP A 101 -2.17 -15.53 4.26
CA ASP A 101 -1.37 -16.75 4.41
C ASP A 101 0.09 -16.49 3.98
N GLU A 102 0.98 -16.30 4.96
CA GLU A 102 2.39 -15.98 4.70
C GLU A 102 3.09 -16.99 3.77
N SER A 103 2.66 -18.25 3.78
CA SER A 103 3.26 -19.28 2.91
C SER A 103 3.08 -18.97 1.43
N LYS A 104 2.06 -18.18 1.07
CA LYS A 104 1.82 -17.73 -0.32
C LYS A 104 2.82 -16.67 -0.77
N ILE A 105 3.45 -15.97 0.16
CA ILE A 105 4.44 -14.92 -0.14
C ILE A 105 5.85 -15.33 0.25
N ALA A 106 6.09 -16.60 0.58
CA ALA A 106 7.41 -17.11 0.95
C ALA A 106 8.54 -16.66 -0.01
N PRO A 107 8.36 -16.64 -1.35
CA PRO A 107 9.40 -16.16 -2.27
C PRO A 107 9.71 -14.65 -2.17
N LEU A 108 8.85 -13.86 -1.53
CA LEU A 108 8.98 -12.40 -1.40
C LEU A 108 9.54 -11.98 -0.03
N LEU A 109 9.65 -12.88 0.94
CA LEU A 109 9.93 -12.52 2.34
C LEU A 109 11.21 -11.71 2.54
N ASP A 110 12.30 -12.02 1.83
CA ASP A 110 13.54 -11.24 1.92
C ASP A 110 13.34 -9.79 1.45
N ALA A 111 12.60 -9.59 0.35
CA ALA A 111 12.26 -8.27 -0.16
C ALA A 111 11.27 -7.55 0.78
N MET A 112 10.33 -8.29 1.37
CA MET A 112 9.35 -7.78 2.33
C MET A 112 10.04 -7.25 3.58
N HIS A 113 10.92 -8.04 4.21
CA HIS A 113 11.71 -7.61 5.37
C HIS A 113 12.58 -6.39 5.07
N LYS A 114 13.12 -6.29 3.85
CA LYS A 114 14.03 -5.21 3.48
C LYS A 114 13.33 -3.91 3.12
N TYR A 115 12.26 -3.98 2.31
CA TYR A 115 11.64 -2.81 1.69
C TYR A 115 10.27 -2.47 2.29
N TRP A 116 9.65 -3.39 3.02
CA TRP A 116 8.36 -3.21 3.69
C TRP A 116 8.42 -3.73 5.15
N PRO A 117 9.42 -3.33 5.94
CA PRO A 117 9.62 -3.85 7.29
C PRO A 117 8.47 -3.48 8.22
N ILE A 118 8.28 -4.32 9.23
CA ILE A 118 7.44 -4.02 10.38
C ILE A 118 8.22 -3.05 11.28
N LEU A 119 7.62 -1.90 11.61
CA LEU A 119 8.28 -0.86 12.43
C LEU A 119 7.66 -0.70 13.83
N SER A 120 6.65 -1.51 14.16
CA SER A 120 5.91 -1.48 15.41
C SER A 120 5.76 -2.89 15.96
N CYS A 121 5.86 -3.01 17.30
CA CYS A 121 5.60 -4.26 18.00
C CYS A 121 4.15 -4.42 18.46
N ASN A 122 3.30 -3.44 18.14
CA ASN A 122 1.91 -3.47 18.52
C ASN A 122 1.12 -4.20 17.45
N ASP A 123 0.27 -5.09 17.94
CA ASP A 123 -0.78 -5.73 17.16
C ASP A 123 -1.67 -4.69 16.49
N ILE A 124 -2.04 -4.93 15.24
CA ILE A 124 -2.92 -4.06 14.47
C ILE A 124 -4.25 -4.79 14.26
N SER A 125 -5.35 -4.06 14.34
CA SER A 125 -6.68 -4.62 14.15
C SER A 125 -7.56 -3.67 13.36
N SER A 126 -7.46 -3.76 12.03
CA SER A 126 -8.28 -2.96 11.11
C SER A 126 -9.57 -3.68 10.70
N CYS A 127 -9.54 -5.01 10.56
CA CYS A 127 -10.67 -5.82 10.13
C CYS A 127 -11.13 -6.81 11.20
N ASN A 128 -12.44 -6.88 11.45
CA ASN A 128 -13.09 -7.90 12.29
C ASN A 128 -12.59 -8.01 13.75
N ASN A 129 -11.96 -6.96 14.30
CA ASN A 129 -11.35 -6.94 15.65
C ASN A 129 -10.34 -8.08 15.89
N LYS A 130 -9.72 -8.61 14.83
CA LYS A 130 -8.63 -9.59 14.95
C LYS A 130 -7.29 -8.87 15.01
N THR A 131 -6.45 -9.30 15.94
CA THR A 131 -5.04 -8.92 16.02
C THR A 131 -4.29 -9.58 14.88
N ASN A 132 -3.60 -8.79 14.07
CA ASN A 132 -2.88 -9.21 12.88
C ASN A 132 -1.43 -8.70 12.90
N SER A 133 -0.55 -9.43 12.22
CA SER A 133 0.74 -8.85 11.79
C SER A 133 0.49 -7.69 10.84
N PHE A 134 1.49 -6.82 10.68
CA PHE A 134 1.35 -5.65 9.81
C PHE A 134 1.03 -6.02 8.35
N TRP A 135 1.70 -7.02 7.78
CA TRP A 135 1.41 -7.46 6.41
C TRP A 135 0.03 -8.09 6.28
N ALA A 136 -0.42 -8.85 7.30
CA ALA A 136 -1.78 -9.37 7.33
C ALA A 136 -2.81 -8.25 7.33
N ASP A 137 -2.61 -7.20 8.14
CA ASP A 137 -3.51 -6.05 8.19
C ASP A 137 -3.53 -5.29 6.85
N GLN A 138 -2.37 -5.06 6.21
CA GLN A 138 -2.31 -4.42 4.89
C GLN A 138 -3.01 -5.25 3.80
N TRP A 139 -2.89 -6.57 3.83
CA TRP A 139 -3.61 -7.44 2.89
C TRP A 139 -5.12 -7.42 3.16
N GLU A 140 -5.54 -7.64 4.41
CA GLU A 140 -6.96 -7.75 4.76
C GLU A 140 -7.71 -6.43 4.58
N GLN A 141 -7.11 -5.31 4.98
CA GLN A 141 -7.73 -4.00 4.88
C GLN A 141 -7.73 -3.45 3.45
N HIS A 142 -6.62 -3.61 2.70
CA HIS A 142 -6.44 -2.94 1.41
C HIS A 142 -6.27 -3.92 0.25
N GLY A 143 -5.43 -4.95 0.41
CA GLY A 143 -5.12 -5.91 -0.65
C GLY A 143 -6.34 -6.66 -1.18
N THR A 144 -7.25 -7.10 -0.30
CA THR A 144 -8.53 -7.76 -0.66
C THR A 144 -9.41 -6.90 -1.58
N CYS A 145 -9.30 -5.58 -1.49
CA CYS A 145 -10.05 -4.62 -2.33
C CYS A 145 -9.40 -4.39 -3.70
N SER A 146 -8.25 -5.01 -3.98
CA SER A 146 -7.43 -4.78 -5.18
C SER A 146 -7.36 -5.96 -6.15
N THR A 147 -7.96 -7.10 -5.78
CA THR A 147 -7.81 -8.40 -6.48
C THR A 147 -8.24 -8.38 -7.94
N SER A 148 -9.13 -7.47 -8.32
CA SER A 148 -9.48 -7.26 -9.74
C SER A 148 -8.32 -6.80 -10.62
N VAL A 149 -7.26 -6.24 -10.02
CA VAL A 149 -6.03 -5.80 -10.71
C VAL A 149 -4.83 -6.64 -10.29
N THR A 150 -4.66 -6.90 -9.00
CA THR A 150 -3.48 -7.59 -8.46
C THR A 150 -3.65 -9.12 -8.44
N GLY A 151 -4.85 -9.63 -8.70
CA GLY A 151 -5.17 -11.05 -8.68
C GLY A 151 -5.34 -11.57 -7.25
N ASP A 152 -4.23 -11.94 -6.61
CA ASP A 152 -4.20 -12.58 -5.31
C ASP A 152 -3.21 -11.91 -4.34
N GLN A 153 -3.01 -12.53 -3.19
CA GLN A 153 -2.09 -12.05 -2.17
C GLN A 153 -0.67 -11.88 -2.70
N TYR A 154 -0.16 -12.88 -3.42
CA TYR A 154 1.19 -12.84 -3.98
C TYR A 154 1.32 -11.68 -4.98
N GLY A 155 0.34 -11.54 -5.88
CA GLY A 155 0.31 -10.47 -6.86
C GLY A 155 0.22 -9.08 -6.23
N TYR A 156 -0.52 -8.90 -5.14
CA TYR A 156 -0.59 -7.64 -4.40
C TYR A 156 0.76 -7.19 -3.83
N PHE A 157 1.44 -8.07 -3.09
CA PHE A 157 2.74 -7.76 -2.49
C PHE A 157 3.83 -7.60 -3.56
N LEU A 158 3.82 -8.45 -4.59
CA LEU A 158 4.75 -8.32 -5.73
C LEU A 158 4.56 -6.98 -6.44
N THR A 159 3.32 -6.58 -6.74
CA THR A 159 3.02 -5.29 -7.40
C THR A 159 3.56 -4.11 -6.60
N ALA A 160 3.35 -4.10 -5.29
CA ALA A 160 3.85 -3.03 -4.43
C ALA A 160 5.39 -2.96 -4.40
N LEU A 161 6.06 -4.12 -4.34
CA LEU A 161 7.52 -4.21 -4.40
C LEU A 161 8.07 -3.74 -5.76
N GLU A 162 7.44 -4.14 -6.86
CA GLU A 162 7.82 -3.71 -8.21
C GLU A 162 7.68 -2.20 -8.39
N LEU A 163 6.56 -1.61 -7.94
CA LEU A 163 6.35 -0.16 -7.97
C LEU A 163 7.38 0.56 -7.10
N TYR A 164 7.66 0.07 -5.89
CA TYR A 164 8.68 0.65 -5.00
C TYR A 164 10.08 0.67 -5.65
N LEU A 165 10.49 -0.45 -6.25
CA LEU A 165 11.81 -0.57 -6.87
C LEU A 165 11.91 0.26 -8.15
N LYS A 166 10.85 0.33 -8.94
CA LYS A 166 10.79 1.11 -10.19
C LYS A 166 10.77 2.62 -9.93
N TYR A 167 10.06 3.07 -8.90
CA TYR A 167 9.87 4.48 -8.55
C TYR A 167 10.59 4.83 -7.25
N ASN A 168 11.92 4.67 -7.24
CA ASN A 168 12.77 4.84 -6.06
C ASN A 168 12.90 6.30 -5.61
N VAL A 169 11.98 6.74 -4.74
CA VAL A 169 11.96 8.10 -4.17
C VAL A 169 13.26 8.45 -3.43
N THR A 170 13.85 7.50 -2.69
CA THR A 170 15.08 7.77 -1.94
C THR A 170 16.20 8.19 -2.86
N GLU A 171 16.41 7.46 -3.95
CA GLU A 171 17.47 7.75 -4.91
C GLU A 171 17.25 9.12 -5.58
N VAL A 172 16.03 9.41 -6.03
CA VAL A 172 15.68 10.70 -6.63
C VAL A 172 16.01 11.87 -5.70
N LEU A 173 15.64 11.77 -4.42
CA LEU A 173 15.92 12.81 -3.43
C LEU A 173 17.43 12.97 -3.17
N LEU A 174 18.18 11.87 -3.08
CA LEU A 174 19.64 11.92 -2.91
C LEU A 174 20.33 12.59 -4.12
N GLN A 175 19.88 12.30 -5.35
CA GLN A 175 20.37 12.94 -6.57
C GLN A 175 20.07 14.45 -6.55
N ALA A 176 18.89 14.85 -6.08
CA ALA A 176 18.49 16.24 -5.84
C ALA A 176 19.16 16.89 -4.60
N LYS A 177 20.14 16.22 -3.98
CA LYS A 177 20.89 16.68 -2.79
C LYS A 177 20.04 16.86 -1.53
N VAL A 178 18.85 16.29 -1.49
CA VAL A 178 18.03 16.13 -0.28
C VAL A 178 18.51 14.87 0.44
N LYS A 179 19.36 15.05 1.45
CA LYS A 179 19.97 13.96 2.22
C LYS A 179 19.42 13.94 3.65
N PRO A 180 19.30 12.77 4.29
CA PRO A 180 18.91 12.71 5.69
C PRO A 180 19.85 13.54 6.59
N SER A 181 19.28 14.44 7.39
CA SER A 181 20.00 15.34 8.28
C SER A 181 19.15 15.75 9.47
N ASN A 182 19.78 15.83 10.64
CA ASN A 182 19.12 16.30 11.87
C ASN A 182 19.14 17.84 12.01
N SER A 183 19.90 18.53 11.16
CA SER A 183 20.09 19.99 11.21
C SER A 183 19.56 20.73 9.99
N ASN A 184 19.47 20.05 8.84
CA ASN A 184 19.07 20.71 7.59
C ASN A 184 17.56 20.74 7.45
N THR A 185 17.08 21.80 6.80
CA THR A 185 15.72 21.89 6.27
C THR A 185 15.79 21.98 4.76
N TYR A 186 14.71 21.55 4.11
CA TYR A 186 14.59 21.53 2.65
C TYR A 186 13.28 22.20 2.25
N PRO A 187 13.25 23.04 1.20
CA PRO A 187 11.98 23.50 0.66
C PRO A 187 11.17 22.31 0.15
N SER A 188 9.90 22.17 0.56
CA SER A 188 9.04 21.05 0.12
C SER A 188 8.86 21.01 -1.39
N ALA A 189 8.86 22.18 -2.04
CA ALA A 189 8.85 22.31 -3.50
C ALA A 189 10.05 21.62 -4.18
N VAL A 190 11.22 21.55 -3.55
CA VAL A 190 12.39 20.82 -4.11
C VAL A 190 12.14 19.31 -4.12
N LEU A 191 11.54 18.76 -3.04
CA LEU A 191 11.19 17.34 -2.97
C LEU A 191 10.12 17.01 -4.02
N ILE A 192 9.06 17.81 -4.07
CA ILE A 192 7.94 17.62 -5.00
C ILE A 192 8.44 17.66 -6.44
N SER A 193 9.18 18.72 -6.82
CA SER A 193 9.66 18.87 -8.20
C SER A 193 10.68 17.81 -8.60
N ALA A 194 11.57 17.37 -7.68
CA ALA A 194 12.50 16.28 -7.98
C ALA A 194 11.76 14.98 -8.33
N ILE A 195 10.75 14.62 -7.54
CA ILE A 195 9.95 13.41 -7.73
C ILE A 195 9.07 13.54 -8.98
N GLU A 196 8.40 14.68 -9.16
CA GLU A 196 7.55 14.96 -10.32
C GLU A 196 8.34 14.91 -11.63
N ASN A 197 9.54 15.49 -11.66
CA ASN A 197 10.40 15.44 -12.84
C ASN A 197 10.88 14.02 -13.16
N ALA A 198 11.16 13.21 -12.13
CA ALA A 198 11.64 11.85 -12.30
C ALA A 198 10.54 10.89 -12.74
N PHE A 199 9.33 11.03 -12.20
CA PHE A 199 8.24 10.06 -12.37
C PHE A 199 7.07 10.58 -13.20
N HIS A 200 7.14 11.83 -13.67
CA HIS A 200 6.11 12.51 -14.48
C HIS A 200 4.73 12.60 -13.82
N ALA A 201 4.71 12.55 -12.48
CA ALA A 201 3.52 12.69 -11.65
C ALA A 201 3.90 13.29 -10.30
N LYS A 202 3.13 14.27 -9.85
CA LYS A 202 3.34 14.95 -8.58
C LYS A 202 3.04 14.02 -7.40
N PRO A 203 3.96 13.91 -6.43
CA PRO A 203 3.68 13.17 -5.20
C PRO A 203 2.82 13.97 -4.24
N GLN A 204 2.23 13.27 -3.27
CA GLN A 204 1.74 13.87 -2.03
C GLN A 204 2.78 13.70 -0.93
N LEU A 205 3.10 14.78 -0.21
CA LEU A 205 3.93 14.70 1.01
C LEU A 205 3.03 14.72 2.25
N ASP A 206 3.33 13.86 3.22
CA ASP A 206 2.67 13.87 4.52
C ASP A 206 3.70 14.12 5.64
N CYS A 207 3.46 15.13 6.47
CA CYS A 207 4.34 15.55 7.54
C CYS A 207 3.75 15.28 8.92
N LYS A 208 4.63 14.93 9.86
CA LYS A 208 4.34 14.85 11.29
C LYS A 208 4.93 16.06 12.01
N ASN A 209 4.27 16.48 13.09
CA ASN A 209 4.69 17.61 13.93
C ASN A 209 4.91 18.91 13.13
N GLY A 210 4.10 19.12 12.10
CA GLY A 210 4.21 20.25 11.19
C GLY A 210 5.19 20.00 10.05
N ASP A 211 6.47 19.75 10.33
CA ASP A 211 7.53 19.87 9.30
C ASP A 211 8.39 18.61 9.08
N VAL A 212 8.16 17.50 9.79
CA VAL A 212 8.97 16.28 9.63
C VAL A 212 8.33 15.35 8.61
N ILE A 213 9.01 15.02 7.52
CA ILE A 213 8.49 14.07 6.52
C ILE A 213 8.17 12.73 7.18
N LYS A 214 6.90 12.34 7.16
CA LYS A 214 6.40 11.05 7.63
C LYS A 214 6.23 10.10 6.46
N GLU A 215 5.59 10.55 5.39
CA GLU A 215 5.36 9.75 4.18
C GLU A 215 5.55 10.57 2.90
N VAL A 216 5.88 9.86 1.83
CA VAL A 216 5.72 10.28 0.44
C VAL A 216 4.77 9.30 -0.22
N ARG A 217 3.74 9.79 -0.90
CA ARG A 217 2.75 8.97 -1.58
C ARG A 217 2.83 9.20 -3.08
N LEU A 218 2.91 8.10 -3.82
CA LEU A 218 2.86 8.06 -5.28
C LEU A 218 1.54 7.44 -5.70
N CYS A 219 0.86 8.01 -6.69
CA CYS A 219 -0.43 7.51 -7.13
C CYS A 219 -0.33 6.88 -8.53
N PHE A 220 -1.09 5.81 -8.75
CA PHE A 220 -1.05 5.02 -9.97
C PHE A 220 -2.45 4.72 -10.49
N THR A 221 -2.62 4.74 -11.80
CA THR A 221 -3.81 4.21 -12.46
C THR A 221 -3.92 2.69 -12.25
N LYS A 222 -5.06 2.09 -12.61
CA LYS A 222 -5.24 0.63 -12.49
C LYS A 222 -4.32 -0.19 -13.40
N ASP A 223 -3.84 0.40 -14.49
CA ASP A 223 -2.79 -0.13 -15.36
C ASP A 223 -1.37 0.22 -14.87
N LEU A 224 -1.26 0.62 -13.60
CA LEU A 224 -0.02 0.84 -12.86
C LEU A 224 0.88 1.94 -13.47
N GLN A 225 0.29 2.92 -14.15
CA GLN A 225 0.99 4.10 -14.66
C GLN A 225 0.92 5.26 -13.65
N PRO A 226 1.99 6.06 -13.50
CA PRO A 226 1.98 7.20 -12.59
C PRO A 226 0.86 8.19 -12.92
N ARG A 227 0.27 8.77 -11.86
CA ARG A 227 -0.71 9.85 -11.95
C ARG A 227 -0.62 10.76 -10.73
N GLU A 228 -1.22 11.94 -10.86
CA GLU A 228 -1.40 12.87 -9.76
C GLU A 228 -2.27 12.26 -8.64
N CYS A 229 -1.81 12.43 -7.39
CA CYS A 229 -2.61 12.15 -6.19
C CYS A 229 -3.73 13.17 -6.01
N VAL A 230 -4.82 12.76 -5.36
CA VAL A 230 -6.00 13.61 -5.14
C VAL A 230 -5.87 14.46 -3.88
N GLU A 231 -5.33 13.86 -2.82
CA GLU A 231 -5.21 14.53 -1.52
C GLU A 231 -4.07 15.56 -1.52
N PRO A 232 -4.26 16.73 -0.89
CA PRO A 232 -3.24 17.73 -0.81
C PRO A 232 -2.09 17.28 0.10
N THR A 233 -0.91 17.87 -0.15
CA THR A 233 0.25 17.76 0.75
C THR A 233 -0.07 18.43 2.10
N SER A 234 0.23 17.75 3.21
CA SER A 234 0.05 18.30 4.58
C SER A 234 1.28 19.07 5.07
N CYS A 235 2.39 19.02 4.33
CA CYS A 235 3.66 19.63 4.69
C CYS A 235 3.74 21.15 4.39
N PRO A 236 4.45 21.93 5.23
CA PRO A 236 4.69 23.36 5.03
C PRO A 236 5.76 23.61 3.96
N ALA A 237 6.11 24.89 3.76
CA ALA A 237 7.09 25.32 2.77
C ALA A 237 8.50 24.73 2.99
N ASN A 238 8.88 24.43 4.23
CA ASN A 238 10.15 23.82 4.59
C ASN A 238 9.94 22.58 5.44
N VAL A 239 10.67 21.51 5.12
CA VAL A 239 10.54 20.21 5.76
C VAL A 239 11.89 19.69 6.26
N ARG A 240 11.84 18.77 7.21
CA ARG A 240 12.99 18.04 7.76
C ARG A 240 12.90 16.57 7.37
N LEU A 241 14.06 15.99 7.07
CA LEU A 241 14.23 14.58 6.76
C LEU A 241 15.30 14.01 7.72
N PRO A 242 14.90 13.51 8.91
CA PRO A 242 15.86 13.14 9.96
C PRO A 242 16.69 11.92 9.58
N LYS A 243 17.90 11.81 10.16
CA LYS A 243 18.71 10.59 10.03
C LYS A 243 18.08 9.46 10.83
N PHE A 244 18.13 8.26 10.28
CA PHE A 244 17.75 7.05 11.01
C PHE A 244 18.78 6.73 12.10
N ALA A 245 18.26 6.33 13.26
CA ALA A 245 19.03 5.75 14.35
C ALA A 245 18.19 4.63 14.96
N PHE A 246 18.84 3.52 15.31
CA PHE A 246 18.18 2.44 16.04
C PHE A 246 17.81 2.90 17.45
N LEU A 247 16.73 2.33 17.99
CA LEU A 247 16.31 2.56 19.38
C LEU A 247 17.33 1.97 20.37
N GLU A 248 17.64 2.72 21.43
CA GLU A 248 18.53 2.27 22.52
C GLU A 248 17.87 1.18 23.37
N GLY A 249 18.59 0.09 23.66
CA GLY A 249 18.08 -1.07 24.40
C GLY A 249 18.30 -2.41 23.70
N ALA A 250 18.66 -2.40 22.42
CA ALA A 250 19.29 -3.53 21.75
C ALA A 250 20.71 -3.69 22.31
N THR A 251 20.92 -4.70 23.15
CA THR A 251 22.20 -4.98 23.78
C THR A 251 23.31 -5.09 22.74
N LYS A 252 24.15 -4.05 22.68
CA LYS A 252 25.52 -4.15 22.18
C LYS A 252 26.31 -4.95 23.22
N THR A 253 26.42 -6.26 23.03
CA THR A 253 27.55 -6.99 23.59
C THR A 253 28.66 -7.01 22.55
N GLU A 254 29.67 -6.19 22.85
CA GLU A 254 31.09 -6.29 22.49
C GLU A 254 31.58 -5.74 21.14
N ASP A 255 32.25 -4.58 21.26
CA ASP A 255 33.56 -4.26 20.69
C ASP A 255 33.88 -4.65 19.23
N TRP A 256 33.43 -3.83 18.28
CA TRP A 256 33.94 -3.82 16.91
C TRP A 256 35.07 -2.78 16.68
N LEU A 257 35.49 -1.98 17.67
CA LEU A 257 36.62 -1.07 17.45
C LEU A 257 38.01 -1.73 17.43
N LEU A 258 38.11 -3.06 17.57
CA LEU A 258 39.40 -3.77 17.58
C LEU A 258 39.63 -4.80 16.46
N SER A 259 38.67 -5.10 15.57
CA SER A 259 38.90 -6.11 14.50
C SER A 259 39.22 -5.55 13.10
N ALA A 260 39.19 -4.22 12.89
CA ALA A 260 39.46 -3.63 11.57
C ALA A 260 40.92 -3.18 11.32
N VAL A 261 41.90 -3.55 12.18
CA VAL A 261 43.31 -3.11 12.03
C VAL A 261 44.32 -4.26 11.89
N LYS A 262 43.92 -5.53 11.79
CA LYS A 262 44.87 -6.62 11.57
C LYS A 262 44.40 -7.69 10.59
N THR A 263 44.39 -7.35 9.29
CA THR A 263 44.78 -8.32 8.24
C THR A 263 45.18 -7.60 6.94
N VAL A 264 46.33 -6.94 6.97
CA VAL A 264 47.24 -6.83 5.81
C VAL A 264 48.65 -6.98 6.37
N VAL A 265 49.07 -8.23 6.61
CA VAL A 265 50.37 -8.86 6.32
C VAL A 265 50.11 -10.37 6.39
#